data_AF-A0A520INV8-F1
#
_entry.id   AF-A0A520INV8-F1
#
_cell.length_a   1.000
_cell.length_b   1.000
_cell.length_c   1.000
_cell.angle_alpha   90.00
_cell.angle_beta   90.00
_cell.angle_gamma   90.00
#
_symmetry.space_group_name_H-M   'P 1'
#
loop_
_entity.id
_entity.type
_entity.pdbx_description
1 polymer ?
#
loop_
_entity_poly.entity_id
_entity_poly.type
_entity_poly.pdbx_seq_one_letter_code
_entity_poly.pdbx_strand_id
1 'polypeptide(L)'
;MTKSQLLATKIFTSIVACFILAIQSIGQTNSMPAINQKEEYRLKSKINNNSYQLFVSLPKYYSKTDSTKYSVLYLLDGNYTFPIAHSTRQLLDFAGSLEDVIIVGIGYTWDKSYEPWYTGRWGDFTPSADIKSDTSSSFLSMLKLMPGS
;
A
#
# COMPACT_ATOMS: atom_id res chain seq x y z
N MET A 1 9.57 43.43 42.46
CA MET A 1 9.34 42.00 42.14
C MET A 1 10.56 41.22 42.61
N THR A 2 10.41 40.21 43.48
CA THR A 2 11.54 39.44 44.01
C THR A 2 12.10 38.49 42.93
N LYS A 3 13.36 38.05 43.04
CA LYS A 3 13.97 37.09 42.09
C LYS A 3 13.12 35.83 41.90
N SER A 4 12.43 35.38 42.97
CA SER A 4 11.49 34.26 42.95
C SER A 4 10.25 34.55 42.08
N GLN A 5 9.67 35.73 42.19
CA GLN A 5 8.53 36.14 41.37
C GLN A 5 8.90 36.26 39.88
N LEU A 6 10.10 36.76 39.56
CA LEU A 6 10.58 36.84 38.17
C LEU A 6 10.81 35.45 37.55
N LEU A 7 11.29 34.50 38.33
CA LEU A 7 11.47 33.12 37.88
C LEU A 7 10.11 32.44 37.61
N ALA A 8 9.14 32.61 38.51
CA ALA A 8 7.80 32.06 38.35
C ALA A 8 7.10 32.62 37.10
N THR A 9 7.20 33.92 36.84
CA THR A 9 6.62 34.54 35.63
C THR A 9 7.25 33.98 34.35
N LYS A 10 8.57 33.77 34.31
CA LYS A 10 9.27 33.21 33.14
C LYS A 10 8.91 31.75 32.85
N ILE A 11 8.70 30.96 33.90
CA ILE A 11 8.24 29.57 33.77
C ILE A 11 6.81 29.55 33.24
N PHE A 12 5.93 30.36 33.81
CA PHE A 12 4.54 30.46 33.38
C PHE A 12 4.42 30.90 31.91
N THR A 13 5.17 31.93 31.50
CA THR A 13 5.15 32.39 30.10
C THR A 13 5.73 31.34 29.14
N SER A 14 6.74 30.57 29.55
CA SER A 14 7.28 29.47 28.72
C SER A 14 6.29 28.32 28.56
N ILE A 15 5.56 27.95 29.62
CA ILE A 15 4.52 26.91 29.55
C ILE A 15 3.40 27.34 28.61
N VAL A 16 2.92 28.59 28.73
CA VAL A 16 1.89 29.14 27.86
C VAL A 16 2.36 29.18 26.39
N ALA A 17 3.60 29.59 26.15
CA ALA A 17 4.19 29.57 24.80
C ALA A 17 4.27 28.15 24.22
N CYS A 18 4.71 27.17 25.00
CA CYS A 18 4.73 25.76 24.59
C CYS A 18 3.33 25.22 24.30
N PHE A 19 2.32 25.60 25.08
CA PHE A 19 0.94 25.18 24.87
C PHE A 19 0.35 25.75 23.58
N ILE A 20 0.63 27.03 23.27
CA ILE A 20 0.20 27.67 22.01
C ILE A 20 0.88 27.00 20.80
N LEU A 21 2.16 26.67 20.89
CA LEU A 21 2.89 25.94 19.84
C LEU A 21 2.35 24.51 19.65
N ALA A 22 1.96 23.83 20.72
CA ALA A 22 1.37 22.49 20.64
C ALA A 22 0.00 22.50 19.95
N ILE A 23 -0.82 23.54 20.16
CA ILE A 23 -2.13 23.68 19.50
C ILE A 23 -1.97 23.93 17.99
N GLN A 24 -0.92 24.62 17.54
CA GLN A 24 -0.64 24.79 16.11
C GLN A 24 -0.25 23.48 15.41
N SER A 25 0.32 22.51 16.14
CA SER A 25 0.61 21.16 15.61
C SER A 25 -0.65 20.33 15.35
N ILE A 26 -1.79 20.71 15.94
CA ILE A 26 -3.09 20.04 15.75
C ILE A 26 -3.87 20.66 14.56
N GLY A 27 -3.28 21.61 13.84
CA GLY A 27 -3.90 22.33 12.73
C GLY A 27 -4.00 21.52 11.43
N GLN A 28 -5.24 21.18 11.06
CA GLN A 28 -5.74 20.73 9.75
C GLN A 28 -5.30 19.35 9.21
N THR A 29 -6.04 18.32 9.60
CA THR A 29 -6.32 17.17 8.71
C THR A 29 -7.68 17.35 8.02
N ASN A 30 -7.89 18.49 7.36
CA ASN A 30 -8.93 18.54 6.34
C ASN A 30 -8.38 17.82 5.11
N SER A 31 -8.40 16.48 5.12
CA SER A 31 -8.23 15.74 3.88
C SER A 31 -9.45 16.06 3.01
N MET A 32 -9.30 17.02 2.09
CA MET A 32 -10.13 16.99 0.88
C MET A 32 -10.15 15.54 0.38
N PRO A 33 -11.29 14.99 -0.06
CA PRO A 33 -11.32 13.65 -0.62
C PRO A 33 -10.27 13.60 -1.72
N ALA A 34 -9.17 12.89 -1.48
CA ALA A 34 -8.11 12.82 -2.46
C ALA A 34 -8.70 12.14 -3.70
N ILE A 35 -8.57 12.77 -4.86
CA ILE A 35 -9.03 12.17 -6.11
C ILE A 35 -8.10 10.98 -6.38
N ASN A 36 -8.69 9.83 -6.72
CA ASN A 36 -7.97 8.59 -7.04
C ASN A 36 -7.02 8.17 -5.92
N GLN A 37 -7.59 7.95 -4.73
CA GLN A 37 -6.84 7.55 -3.55
C GLN A 37 -6.11 6.24 -3.81
N LYS A 38 -4.87 6.17 -3.34
CA LYS A 38 -4.06 4.96 -3.34
C LYS A 38 -3.84 4.50 -1.91
N GLU A 39 -4.17 3.26 -1.61
CA GLU A 39 -3.88 2.60 -0.34
C GLU A 39 -2.98 1.37 -0.59
N GLU A 40 -2.18 1.00 0.41
CA GLU A 40 -1.27 -0.14 0.34
C GLU A 40 -1.36 -0.98 1.61
N TYR A 41 -1.41 -2.30 1.47
CA TYR A 41 -1.54 -3.24 2.58
C TYR A 41 -0.58 -4.41 2.46
N ARG A 42 -0.10 -4.89 3.59
CA ARG A 42 0.66 -6.16 3.66
C ARG A 42 -0.25 -7.26 4.17
N LEU A 43 -0.28 -8.37 3.45
CA LEU A 43 -1.09 -9.54 3.80
C LEU A 43 -0.19 -10.76 3.96
N LYS A 44 -0.20 -11.36 5.15
CA LYS A 44 0.40 -12.68 5.37
C LYS A 44 -0.68 -13.75 5.17
N SER A 45 -0.51 -14.59 4.17
CA SER A 45 -1.45 -15.68 3.90
C SER A 45 -1.30 -16.77 4.96
N LYS A 46 -2.43 -17.24 5.50
CA LYS A 46 -2.46 -18.38 6.43
C LYS A 46 -2.46 -19.73 5.71
N ILE A 47 -2.62 -19.74 4.39
CA ILE A 47 -2.77 -20.97 3.59
C ILE A 47 -1.40 -21.45 3.09
N ASN A 48 -0.65 -20.56 2.43
CA ASN A 48 0.66 -20.88 1.85
C ASN A 48 1.82 -20.19 2.58
N ASN A 49 1.54 -19.45 3.66
CA ASN A 49 2.53 -18.71 4.44
C ASN A 49 3.34 -17.70 3.61
N ASN A 50 2.86 -17.26 2.44
CA ASN A 50 3.49 -16.21 1.65
C ASN A 50 3.06 -14.81 2.13
N SER A 51 3.92 -13.83 1.90
CA SER A 51 3.67 -12.42 2.17
C SER A 51 3.36 -11.68 0.88
N TYR A 52 2.17 -11.08 0.81
CA TYR A 52 1.67 -10.34 -0.33
C TYR A 52 1.67 -8.84 -0.03
N GLN A 53 1.90 -8.06 -1.07
CA GLN A 53 1.70 -6.61 -1.08
C GLN A 53 0.46 -6.32 -1.91
N LEU A 54 -0.56 -5.75 -1.28
CA LEU A 54 -1.77 -5.30 -1.94
C LEU A 54 -1.66 -3.81 -2.22
N PHE A 55 -1.99 -3.43 -3.45
CA PHE A 55 -2.08 -2.05 -3.90
C PHE A 55 -3.53 -1.77 -4.28
N VAL A 56 -4.14 -0.72 -3.73
CA VAL A 56 -5.56 -0.44 -3.88
C VAL A 56 -5.73 0.95 -4.48
N SER A 57 -6.41 1.04 -5.62
CA SER A 57 -6.85 2.29 -6.24
C SER A 57 -8.34 2.42 -6.04
N LEU A 58 -8.74 3.48 -5.35
CA LEU A 58 -10.14 3.76 -5.05
C LEU A 58 -10.75 4.68 -6.13
N PRO A 59 -12.04 4.55 -6.42
CA PRO A 59 -12.76 5.45 -7.32
C PRO A 59 -12.66 6.92 -6.92
N LYS A 60 -12.90 7.80 -7.89
CA LYS A 60 -13.09 9.23 -7.61
C LYS A 60 -14.20 9.38 -6.56
N TYR A 61 -13.96 10.19 -5.54
CA TYR A 61 -14.90 10.47 -4.45
C TYR A 61 -15.30 9.26 -3.59
N TYR A 62 -14.52 8.18 -3.58
CA TYR A 62 -14.76 7.05 -2.67
C TYR A 62 -14.91 7.51 -1.20
N SER A 63 -15.96 7.02 -0.54
CA SER A 63 -16.23 7.25 0.87
C SER A 63 -16.40 5.93 1.61
N LYS A 64 -15.80 5.84 2.81
CA LYS A 64 -15.98 4.70 3.73
C LYS A 64 -17.33 4.71 4.44
N THR A 65 -18.06 5.83 4.38
CA THR A 65 -19.30 6.05 5.14
C THR A 65 -20.56 6.02 4.28
N ASP A 66 -20.43 5.93 2.96
CA ASP A 66 -21.59 5.76 2.08
C ASP A 66 -22.01 4.28 1.99
N SER A 67 -23.15 4.03 1.34
CA SER A 67 -23.67 2.67 1.09
C SER A 67 -23.40 2.19 -0.33
N THR A 68 -22.52 2.87 -1.07
CA THR A 68 -22.22 2.58 -2.47
C THR A 68 -21.50 1.24 -2.57
N LYS A 69 -21.93 0.40 -3.51
CA LYS A 69 -21.28 -0.89 -3.80
C LYS A 69 -20.44 -0.74 -5.06
N TYR A 70 -19.15 -1.00 -4.92
CA TYR A 70 -18.19 -0.91 -6.02
C TYR A 70 -17.82 -2.32 -6.51
N SER A 71 -17.71 -2.47 -7.83
CA SER A 71 -17.04 -3.63 -8.42
C SER A 71 -15.56 -3.63 -8.04
N VAL A 72 -14.95 -4.81 -8.00
CA VAL A 72 -13.53 -4.97 -7.70
C VAL A 72 -12.83 -5.67 -8.85
N LEU A 73 -11.83 -5.01 -9.42
CA LEU A 73 -10.94 -5.55 -10.43
C LEU A 73 -9.62 -5.98 -9.78
N TYR A 74 -9.34 -7.28 -9.78
CA TYR A 74 -8.08 -7.82 -9.27
C TYR A 74 -7.05 -7.95 -10.39
N LEU A 75 -5.85 -7.44 -10.15
CA LEU A 75 -4.71 -7.51 -11.05
C LEU A 75 -3.62 -8.39 -10.43
N LEU A 76 -3.19 -9.41 -11.16
CA LEU A 76 -2.03 -10.24 -10.80
C LEU A 76 -0.73 -9.51 -11.18
N ASP A 77 0.40 -9.96 -10.64
CA ASP A 77 1.70 -9.29 -10.79
C ASP A 77 1.61 -7.79 -10.41
N GLY A 78 0.90 -7.52 -9.31
CA GLY A 78 0.43 -6.19 -8.89
C GLY A 78 1.54 -5.15 -8.80
N ASN A 79 2.76 -5.53 -8.42
CA ASN A 79 3.89 -4.61 -8.39
C ASN A 79 4.18 -3.94 -9.75
N TYR A 80 3.89 -4.62 -10.86
CA TYR A 80 4.07 -4.10 -12.23
C TYR A 80 2.77 -3.61 -12.86
N THR A 81 1.68 -4.36 -12.68
CA THR A 81 0.40 -4.07 -13.34
C THR A 81 -0.35 -2.91 -12.68
N PHE A 82 -0.22 -2.76 -11.35
CA PHE A 82 -0.97 -1.74 -10.61
C PHE A 82 -0.56 -0.31 -10.95
N PRO A 83 0.73 0.08 -11.00
CA PRO A 83 1.10 1.46 -11.33
C PRO A 83 0.55 1.90 -12.69
N ILE A 84 0.59 1.00 -13.68
CA ILE A 84 0.03 1.25 -15.02
C ILE A 84 -1.48 1.45 -14.91
N ALA A 85 -2.20 0.52 -14.29
CA ALA A 85 -3.65 0.59 -14.17
C ALA A 85 -4.13 1.81 -13.38
N HIS A 86 -3.43 2.16 -12.29
CA HIS A 86 -3.75 3.34 -11.49
C HIS A 86 -3.58 4.64 -12.30
N SER A 87 -2.45 4.77 -13.02
CA SER A 87 -2.24 5.93 -13.91
C SER A 87 -3.27 5.99 -15.04
N THR A 88 -3.65 4.85 -15.63
CA THR A 88 -4.72 4.79 -16.63
C THR A 88 -6.06 5.21 -16.04
N ARG A 89 -6.41 4.76 -14.83
CA ARG A 89 -7.63 5.19 -14.14
C ARG A 89 -7.68 6.72 -13.99
N GLN A 90 -6.58 7.36 -13.60
CA GLN A 90 -6.56 8.81 -13.44
C GLN A 90 -7.00 9.56 -14.71
N LEU A 91 -6.53 9.10 -15.87
CA LEU A 91 -6.92 9.68 -17.16
C LEU A 91 -8.40 9.40 -17.49
N LEU A 92 -8.86 8.16 -17.28
CA LEU A 92 -10.24 7.78 -17.61
C LEU A 92 -11.27 8.43 -16.69
N ASP A 93 -10.94 8.65 -15.42
CA ASP A 93 -11.78 9.39 -14.47
C ASP A 93 -11.93 10.85 -14.88
N PHE A 94 -10.84 11.48 -15.32
CA PHE A 94 -10.86 12.84 -15.85
C PHE A 94 -11.76 12.93 -17.10
N ALA A 95 -11.67 11.94 -18.00
CA ALA A 95 -12.51 11.84 -19.18
C ALA A 95 -13.95 11.37 -18.90
N GLY A 96 -14.28 11.03 -17.65
CA GLY A 96 -15.60 10.49 -17.28
C GLY A 96 -15.95 9.15 -17.95
N SER A 97 -14.95 8.39 -18.39
CA SER A 97 -15.11 7.20 -19.24
C SER A 97 -14.90 5.87 -18.50
N LEU A 98 -14.62 5.91 -17.19
CA LEU A 98 -14.48 4.74 -16.34
C LEU A 98 -15.60 4.71 -15.30
N GLU A 99 -16.16 3.52 -15.08
CA GLU A 99 -17.09 3.28 -13.98
C GLU A 99 -16.39 3.35 -12.62
N ASP A 100 -17.16 3.49 -11.55
CA ASP A 100 -16.60 3.43 -10.20
C ASP A 100 -16.25 1.99 -9.83
N VAL A 101 -14.95 1.67 -9.93
CA VAL A 101 -14.36 0.35 -9.71
C VAL A 101 -13.14 0.48 -8.81
N ILE A 102 -13.07 -0.38 -7.79
CA ILE A 102 -11.87 -0.53 -6.96
C ILE A 102 -10.90 -1.45 -7.71
N ILE A 103 -9.66 -0.98 -7.90
CA ILE A 103 -8.62 -1.79 -8.55
C ILE A 103 -7.67 -2.28 -7.47
N VAL A 104 -7.47 -3.60 -7.37
CA VAL A 104 -6.60 -4.24 -6.39
C VAL A 104 -5.48 -4.98 -7.12
N GLY A 105 -4.26 -4.45 -7.05
CA GLY A 105 -3.05 -5.15 -7.46
C GLY A 105 -2.60 -6.11 -6.37
N ILE A 106 -2.46 -7.39 -6.70
CA ILE A 106 -1.90 -8.43 -5.83
C ILE A 106 -0.47 -8.68 -6.27
N GLY A 107 0.46 -8.22 -5.45
CA GLY A 107 1.89 -8.38 -5.65
C GLY A 107 2.56 -9.04 -4.46
N TYR A 108 3.89 -8.98 -4.46
CA TYR A 108 4.73 -9.58 -3.44
C TYR A 108 5.50 -8.48 -2.72
N THR A 109 5.86 -8.73 -1.47
CA THR A 109 6.73 -7.82 -0.72
C THR A 109 8.15 -7.88 -1.28
N TRP A 110 8.55 -6.88 -2.05
CA TRP A 110 9.91 -6.74 -2.55
C TRP A 110 10.71 -5.85 -1.62
N ASP A 111 11.96 -6.22 -1.36
CA ASP A 111 12.90 -5.42 -0.59
C ASP A 111 14.01 -4.88 -1.50
N LYS A 112 15.23 -5.41 -1.39
CA LYS A 112 16.37 -5.13 -2.25
C LYS A 112 16.54 -6.18 -3.35
N SER A 113 15.60 -7.11 -3.48
CA SER A 113 15.64 -8.21 -4.44
C SER A 113 14.28 -8.41 -5.11
N TYR A 114 14.33 -8.80 -6.40
CA TYR A 114 13.15 -9.28 -7.13
C TYR A 114 12.84 -10.75 -6.85
N GLU A 115 13.68 -11.47 -6.12
CA GLU A 115 13.51 -12.90 -5.85
C GLU A 115 12.12 -13.24 -5.27
N PRO A 116 11.56 -12.52 -4.27
CA PRO A 116 10.23 -12.83 -3.74
C PRO A 116 9.11 -12.75 -4.79
N TRP A 117 9.30 -11.96 -5.85
CA TRP A 117 8.37 -11.94 -6.98
C TRP A 117 8.44 -13.23 -7.78
N TYR A 118 9.64 -13.59 -8.25
CA TYR A 118 9.86 -14.72 -9.14
C TYR A 118 9.49 -16.05 -8.47
N THR A 119 9.82 -16.19 -7.20
CA THR A 119 9.55 -17.42 -6.45
C THR A 119 8.10 -17.52 -6.00
N GLY A 120 7.51 -16.41 -5.54
CA GLY A 120 6.10 -16.36 -5.17
C GLY A 120 5.16 -16.61 -6.35
N ARG A 121 5.41 -15.97 -7.50
CA ARG A 121 4.56 -16.11 -8.69
C ARG A 121 4.63 -17.50 -9.32
N TRP A 122 5.77 -18.18 -9.19
CA TRP A 122 5.92 -19.54 -9.69
C TRP A 122 4.90 -20.46 -9.01
N GLY A 123 4.88 -20.48 -7.67
CA GLY A 123 3.92 -21.28 -6.92
C GLY A 123 2.47 -20.83 -7.13
N ASP A 124 2.20 -19.53 -7.24
CA ASP A 124 0.83 -19.01 -7.35
C ASP A 124 0.20 -19.21 -8.74
N PHE A 125 0.99 -19.21 -9.82
CA PHE A 125 0.49 -19.34 -11.20
C PHE A 125 0.64 -20.74 -11.79
N THR A 126 1.24 -21.67 -11.04
CA THR A 126 1.49 -23.04 -11.50
C THR A 126 0.62 -24.02 -10.70
N PRO A 127 -0.57 -24.42 -11.20
CA PRO A 127 -1.54 -25.18 -10.43
C PRO A 127 -1.15 -26.65 -10.18
N SER A 128 -0.12 -27.15 -10.86
CA SER A 128 0.33 -28.54 -10.78
C SER A 128 1.83 -28.63 -10.90
N ALA A 129 2.44 -29.59 -10.20
CA ALA A 129 3.86 -29.87 -10.32
C ALA A 129 4.25 -30.31 -11.74
N ASP A 130 5.44 -29.91 -12.18
CA ASP A 130 6.10 -30.40 -13.39
C ASP A 130 7.52 -30.85 -13.05
N ILE A 131 7.69 -32.16 -12.89
CA ILE A 131 8.97 -32.78 -12.50
C ILE A 131 10.14 -32.30 -13.36
N LYS A 132 9.92 -32.07 -14.67
CA LYS A 132 11.01 -31.63 -15.56
C LYS A 132 11.49 -30.22 -15.21
N SER A 133 10.57 -29.33 -14.90
CA SER A 133 10.85 -27.94 -14.54
C SER A 133 11.33 -27.84 -13.09
N ASP A 134 10.66 -28.53 -12.17
CA ASP A 134 10.86 -28.45 -10.71
C ASP A 134 12.17 -29.10 -10.24
N THR A 135 12.79 -29.95 -11.08
CA THR A 135 14.09 -30.58 -10.81
C THR A 135 15.23 -30.07 -11.68
N SER A 136 14.94 -29.16 -12.62
CA SER A 136 15.95 -28.63 -13.54
C SER A 136 16.94 -27.74 -12.81
N SER A 137 18.20 -28.18 -12.70
CA SER A 137 19.23 -27.43 -11.97
C SER A 137 19.51 -26.05 -12.58
N SER A 138 19.45 -25.93 -13.92
CA SER A 138 19.61 -24.65 -14.59
C SER A 138 18.46 -23.69 -14.27
N PHE A 139 17.22 -24.19 -14.31
CA PHE A 139 16.01 -23.42 -14.00
C PHE A 139 15.98 -22.96 -12.54
N LEU A 140 16.22 -23.88 -11.60
CA LEU A 140 16.26 -23.56 -10.18
C LEU A 140 17.37 -22.56 -9.85
N SER A 141 18.55 -22.70 -10.46
CA SER A 141 19.65 -21.74 -10.26
C SER A 141 19.34 -20.35 -10.84
N MET A 142 18.68 -20.28 -11.99
CA MET A 142 18.31 -19.03 -12.64
C MET A 142 17.34 -18.21 -11.80
N LEU A 143 16.34 -18.86 -11.20
CA LEU A 143 15.30 -18.21 -10.40
C LEU A 143 15.58 -18.22 -8.89
N LYS A 144 16.70 -18.80 -8.46
CA LYS A 144 17.06 -19.02 -7.05
C LYS A 144 15.98 -19.79 -6.27
N LEU A 145 15.32 -20.72 -6.95
CA LEU A 145 14.28 -21.58 -6.40
C LEU A 145 14.89 -22.73 -5.60
N MET A 146 14.13 -23.25 -4.63
CA MET A 146 14.49 -24.48 -3.91
C MET A 146 14.09 -25.71 -4.74
N PRO A 147 14.83 -26.83 -4.72
CA PRO A 147 14.39 -28.07 -5.37
C PRO A 147 13.02 -28.52 -4.85
N GLY A 148 12.06 -28.77 -5.75
CA GLY A 148 10.70 -29.16 -5.39
C GLY A 148 9.80 -28.02 -4.91
N SER A 149 10.14 -26.76 -5.26
CA SER A 149 9.25 -25.59 -5.13
C SER A 149 8.37 -25.37 -6.35
#